data_AF-A0A258G6B5-F1
#
_entry.id   AF-A0A258G6B5-F1
#
_cell.length_a   1.000
_cell.length_b   1.000
_cell.length_c   1.000
_cell.angle_alpha   90.00
_cell.angle_beta   90.00
_cell.angle_gamma   90.00
#
_symmetry.space_group_name_H-M   'P 1'
#
loop_
_entity.id
_entity.type
_entity.pdbx_description
1 polymer ?
#
loop_
_entity_poly.entity_id
_entity_poly.type
_entity_poly.pdbx_seq_one_letter_code
_entity_poly.pdbx_strand_id
1 'polypeptide(L)'
;MTLKALAHEALARIAAQDVSSETVDETRLQRMKQGGEPCFTDAPARFIPMKHANPQKTAKNDVCFTVSFPRDGTRETGAIMPDGWDALPDVVIMGLRRLETMARPCGVDPAAWAEVVVDALRMADDGTAANAMALGWTMADLFGAVPDRESLAVWLRGRGPVFLCGDLAIVDVDATRRSCFNRAITGGVPARMLWEMR
;
A
#
# COMPACT_ATOMS: atom_id res chain seq x y z
N MET A 1 23.20 -21.16 19.16
CA MET A 1 22.30 -21.41 18.00
C MET A 1 22.23 -20.11 17.19
N THR A 2 22.54 -20.17 15.91
CA THR A 2 22.57 -18.98 15.02
C THR A 2 21.17 -18.67 14.50
N LEU A 3 20.82 -17.38 14.37
CA LEU A 3 19.51 -16.89 13.86
C LEU A 3 19.09 -17.54 12.53
N LYS A 4 20.07 -17.92 11.68
CA LYS A 4 19.81 -18.64 10.43
C LYS A 4 19.18 -20.03 10.63
N ALA A 5 19.50 -20.72 11.72
CA ALA A 5 18.96 -22.05 12.01
C ALA A 5 17.47 -21.98 12.40
N LEU A 6 17.06 -20.94 13.13
CA LEU A 6 15.67 -20.72 13.52
C LEU A 6 14.78 -20.34 12.32
N ALA A 7 15.30 -19.56 11.36
CA ALA A 7 14.57 -19.21 10.15
C ALA A 7 14.30 -20.42 9.24
N HIS A 8 15.27 -21.32 9.11
CA HIS A 8 15.11 -22.54 8.30
C HIS A 8 14.10 -23.52 8.90
N GLU A 9 14.05 -23.63 10.23
CA GLU A 9 13.08 -24.51 10.91
C GLU A 9 11.65 -23.95 10.84
N ALA A 10 11.48 -22.62 10.90
CA ALA A 10 10.18 -21.97 10.74
C ALA A 10 9.61 -22.15 9.33
N LEU A 11 10.44 -22.01 8.28
CA LEU A 11 10.03 -22.21 6.89
C LEU A 11 9.62 -23.67 6.61
N ALA A 12 10.30 -24.66 7.21
CA ALA A 12 9.95 -26.07 7.05
C ALA A 12 8.59 -26.44 7.65
N ARG A 13 8.16 -25.76 8.73
CA ARG A 13 6.85 -26.00 9.36
C ARG A 13 5.68 -25.47 8.56
N ILE A 14 5.86 -24.33 7.87
CA ILE A 14 4.81 -23.72 7.05
C ILE A 14 4.52 -24.60 5.81
N ALA A 15 5.56 -25.14 5.17
CA ALA A 15 5.39 -26.01 4.01
C ALA A 15 4.69 -27.35 4.32
N ALA A 16 4.66 -27.78 5.58
CA ALA A 16 3.99 -29.02 5.99
C ALA A 16 2.49 -28.85 6.27
N GLN A 17 1.98 -27.61 6.39
CA GLN A 17 0.56 -27.36 6.71
C GLN A 17 -0.35 -27.24 5.47
N ASP A 18 0.21 -27.14 4.26
CA ASP A 18 -0.58 -26.94 3.02
C ASP A 18 -1.03 -28.24 2.31
N VAL A 19 -0.82 -29.42 2.89
CA VAL A 19 -1.16 -30.72 2.24
C VAL A 19 -2.47 -31.34 2.76
N SER A 20 -3.39 -30.55 3.32
CA SER A 20 -4.68 -31.11 3.77
C SER A 20 -5.86 -30.16 3.62
N SER A 21 -6.24 -29.83 2.37
CA SER A 21 -7.59 -29.33 2.09
C SER A 21 -7.97 -29.41 0.60
N GLU A 22 -8.17 -30.62 0.08
CA GLU A 22 -8.94 -30.80 -1.16
C GLU A 22 -9.93 -31.95 -1.01
N THR A 23 -11.15 -31.61 -0.57
CA THR A 23 -12.39 -32.32 -0.91
C THR A 23 -13.53 -31.31 -0.91
N VAL A 24 -13.57 -30.46 -1.94
CA VAL A 24 -14.70 -29.53 -2.18
C VAL A 24 -15.69 -30.18 -3.15
N ASP A 25 -16.66 -30.82 -2.52
CA ASP A 25 -18.07 -30.99 -2.87
C ASP A 25 -18.54 -30.53 -4.27
N GLU A 26 -18.76 -31.51 -5.15
CA GLU A 26 -19.15 -31.40 -6.55
C GLU A 26 -20.66 -31.19 -6.77
N THR A 27 -21.39 -30.62 -5.80
CA THR A 27 -22.88 -30.65 -5.81
C THR A 27 -23.55 -29.32 -6.21
N ARG A 28 -22.80 -28.28 -6.61
CA ARG A 28 -23.36 -26.92 -6.86
C ARG A 28 -23.74 -26.61 -8.32
N LEU A 29 -23.41 -27.49 -9.28
CA LEU A 29 -23.58 -27.21 -10.72
C LEU A 29 -24.92 -27.68 -11.35
N GLN A 30 -25.85 -28.26 -10.57
CA GLN A 30 -27.14 -28.74 -11.11
C GLN A 30 -28.35 -27.81 -10.89
N ARG A 31 -28.22 -26.64 -10.25
CA ARG A 31 -29.39 -25.81 -9.88
C ARG A 31 -29.72 -24.60 -10.77
N MET A 32 -29.01 -24.38 -11.88
CA MET A 32 -29.27 -23.22 -12.76
C MET A 32 -30.04 -23.53 -14.06
N LYS A 33 -30.61 -24.75 -14.20
CA LYS A 33 -31.49 -25.13 -15.33
C LYS A 33 -32.95 -25.28 -14.88
N GLN A 34 -33.63 -24.16 -14.66
CA GLN A 34 -35.09 -23.97 -14.55
C GLN A 34 -35.26 -22.49 -14.12
N GLY A 35 -35.73 -21.54 -14.92
CA GLY A 35 -36.91 -21.53 -15.78
C GLY A 35 -37.84 -20.46 -15.22
N GLY A 36 -38.01 -19.33 -15.91
CA GLY A 36 -38.92 -18.25 -15.50
C GLY A 36 -38.77 -17.01 -16.37
N GLU A 37 -39.62 -16.88 -17.39
CA GLU A 37 -39.76 -15.69 -18.25
C GLU A 37 -40.13 -14.44 -17.45
N PRO A 38 -39.56 -13.27 -17.77
CA PRO A 38 -40.16 -12.00 -17.37
C PRO A 38 -41.17 -11.52 -18.43
N CYS A 39 -42.37 -11.23 -17.94
CA CYS A 39 -43.49 -10.63 -18.65
C CYS A 39 -43.10 -9.23 -19.14
N PHE A 40 -43.02 -9.06 -20.46
CA PHE A 40 -42.84 -7.77 -21.11
C PHE A 40 -44.21 -7.10 -21.24
N THR A 41 -44.43 -5.98 -20.57
CA THR A 41 -45.55 -5.08 -20.88
C THR A 41 -45.00 -3.72 -21.31
N ASP A 42 -45.29 -3.39 -22.55
CA ASP A 42 -44.96 -2.16 -23.26
C ASP A 42 -45.40 -0.88 -22.52
N ALA A 43 -44.50 0.09 -22.48
CA ALA A 43 -44.84 1.50 -22.29
C ALA A 43 -44.14 2.32 -23.39
N PRO A 44 -44.83 3.24 -24.08
CA PRO A 44 -44.28 3.95 -25.22
C PRO A 44 -43.20 4.96 -24.82
N ALA A 45 -42.06 4.86 -25.51
CA ALA A 45 -40.90 5.73 -25.37
C ALA A 45 -41.23 7.19 -25.69
N ARG A 46 -41.04 8.08 -24.72
CA ARG A 46 -40.91 9.52 -24.97
C ARG A 46 -39.46 9.82 -25.28
N PHE A 47 -39.17 10.03 -26.56
CA PHE A 47 -37.90 10.56 -27.04
C PHE A 47 -37.76 12.01 -26.59
N ILE A 48 -36.83 12.27 -25.66
CA ILE A 48 -36.35 13.63 -25.38
C ILE A 48 -35.04 13.80 -26.16
N PRO A 49 -34.99 14.61 -27.23
CA PRO A 49 -33.74 14.87 -27.93
C PRO A 49 -32.83 15.74 -27.05
N MET A 50 -31.92 15.12 -26.30
CA MET A 50 -30.82 15.83 -25.66
C MET A 50 -29.80 16.23 -26.73
N LYS A 51 -29.79 17.52 -27.08
CA LYS A 51 -28.69 18.14 -27.83
C LYS A 51 -27.46 18.20 -26.91
N HIS A 52 -26.66 17.14 -26.90
CA HIS A 52 -25.29 17.26 -26.43
C HIS A 52 -24.48 18.00 -27.49
N ALA A 53 -24.37 19.32 -27.30
CA ALA A 53 -23.24 20.04 -27.84
C ALA A 53 -21.98 19.37 -27.26
N ASN A 54 -21.20 18.73 -28.12
CA ASN A 54 -19.89 18.17 -27.81
C ASN A 54 -18.83 19.23 -28.13
N PRO A 55 -18.29 19.98 -27.16
CA PRO A 55 -17.16 20.85 -27.41
C PRO A 55 -15.88 20.11 -27.04
N GLN A 56 -15.62 18.94 -27.65
CA GLN A 56 -14.27 18.37 -27.66
C GLN A 56 -13.64 18.59 -29.04
N LYS A 57 -13.42 19.87 -29.35
CA LYS A 57 -12.34 20.26 -30.26
C LYS A 57 -11.06 20.38 -29.45
N THR A 58 -10.15 19.46 -29.74
CA THR A 58 -8.71 19.68 -29.90
C THR A 58 -7.97 20.37 -28.77
N ALA A 59 -7.27 19.57 -27.96
CA ALA A 59 -5.92 19.89 -27.55
C ALA A 59 -5.09 18.60 -27.49
N LYS A 60 -4.28 18.37 -28.52
CA LYS A 60 -3.11 17.49 -28.43
C LYS A 60 -2.15 18.15 -27.43
N ASN A 61 -2.27 17.81 -26.17
CA ASN A 61 -1.30 18.18 -25.16
C ASN A 61 -0.74 16.89 -24.56
N ASP A 62 0.10 16.20 -25.32
CA ASP A 62 1.11 15.29 -24.78
C ASP A 62 2.14 16.15 -24.03
N VAL A 63 1.75 16.68 -22.87
CA VAL A 63 2.72 17.24 -21.94
C VAL A 63 3.22 16.08 -21.08
N CYS A 64 4.15 15.32 -21.65
CA CYS A 64 5.05 14.52 -20.85
C CYS A 64 5.90 15.49 -20.02
N PHE A 65 5.59 15.62 -18.73
CA PHE A 65 6.51 16.25 -17.79
C PHE A 65 7.66 15.28 -17.52
N THR A 66 8.69 15.35 -18.35
CA THR A 66 9.99 14.79 -17.99
C THR A 66 10.63 15.72 -16.96
N VAL A 67 10.53 15.35 -15.68
CA VAL A 67 11.34 15.95 -14.62
C VAL A 67 12.77 15.47 -14.83
N SER A 68 13.53 16.22 -15.62
CA SER A 68 14.97 16.05 -15.75
C SER A 68 15.63 16.65 -14.53
N PHE A 69 16.02 15.82 -13.56
CA PHE A 69 16.80 16.29 -12.43
C PHE A 69 18.20 16.69 -12.93
N PRO A 70 18.72 17.89 -12.59
CA PRO A 70 20.11 18.21 -12.84
C PRO A 70 20.97 17.17 -12.14
N ARG A 71 21.79 16.47 -12.93
CA ARG A 71 22.80 15.53 -12.47
C ARG A 71 23.99 16.31 -11.92
N ASP A 72 23.76 17.24 -10.99
CA ASP A 72 24.85 17.96 -10.37
C ASP A 72 25.47 17.05 -9.31
N GLY A 73 26.69 16.61 -9.62
CA GLY A 73 27.47 15.61 -8.90
C GLY A 73 28.09 16.15 -7.62
N THR A 74 27.30 16.84 -6.80
CA THR A 74 27.62 17.11 -5.40
C THR A 74 26.61 16.36 -4.57
N ARG A 75 26.95 15.10 -4.25
CA ARG A 75 26.51 14.48 -3.01
C ARG A 75 27.07 15.37 -1.89
N GLU A 76 26.40 16.48 -1.61
CA GLU A 76 26.49 17.05 -0.29
C GLU A 76 26.01 15.94 0.63
N THR A 77 26.99 15.40 1.35
CA THR A 77 26.82 14.56 2.52
C THR A 77 25.99 15.38 3.51
N GLY A 78 24.68 15.43 3.26
CA GLY A 78 23.69 15.80 4.25
C GLY A 78 24.00 14.98 5.48
N ALA A 79 24.04 15.65 6.63
CA ALA A 79 24.42 15.11 7.92
C ALA A 79 24.16 13.61 7.99
N ILE A 80 25.19 12.83 8.37
CA ILE A 80 25.07 11.40 8.66
C ILE A 80 24.01 11.29 9.76
N MET A 81 22.74 11.22 9.35
CA MET A 81 21.65 10.88 10.22
C MET A 81 21.94 9.45 10.63
N PRO A 82 21.83 9.13 11.94
CA PRO A 82 21.93 7.74 12.35
C PRO A 82 20.99 6.93 11.47
N ASP A 83 21.53 5.94 10.80
CA ASP A 83 20.77 5.01 10.01
C ASP A 83 20.05 4.04 10.97
N GLY A 84 18.90 3.55 10.52
CA GLY A 84 18.16 2.54 11.25
C GLY A 84 17.36 3.04 12.45
N TRP A 85 17.09 2.11 13.35
CA TRP A 85 16.13 2.24 14.44
C TRP A 85 16.47 3.34 15.45
N ASP A 86 17.75 3.64 15.64
CA ASP A 86 18.23 4.59 16.66
C ASP A 86 17.87 6.06 16.34
N ALA A 87 17.50 6.35 15.09
CA ALA A 87 17.05 7.68 14.67
C ALA A 87 15.54 7.91 14.84
N LEU A 88 14.80 6.87 15.21
CA LEU A 88 13.35 6.95 15.39
C LEU A 88 13.00 7.33 16.83
N PRO A 89 11.92 8.09 17.06
CA PRO A 89 11.40 8.30 18.41
C PRO A 89 11.02 6.97 19.08
N ASP A 90 11.28 6.84 20.39
CA ASP A 90 10.98 5.64 21.17
C ASP A 90 9.55 5.12 20.99
N VAL A 91 8.57 6.02 20.87
CA VAL A 91 7.17 5.66 20.64
C VAL A 91 6.96 4.90 19.32
N VAL A 92 7.71 5.25 18.27
CA VAL A 92 7.68 4.56 16.97
C VAL A 92 8.34 3.20 17.12
N ILE A 93 9.50 3.12 17.78
CA ILE A 93 10.21 1.86 18.03
C ILE A 93 9.31 0.88 18.78
N MET A 94 8.66 1.34 19.87
CA MET A 94 7.71 0.53 20.63
C MET A 94 6.51 0.09 19.77
N GLY A 95 5.99 1.00 18.95
CA GLY A 95 4.90 0.70 18.01
C GLY A 95 5.26 -0.39 17.01
N LEU A 96 6.43 -0.30 16.38
CA LEU A 96 6.92 -1.26 15.41
C LEU A 96 7.25 -2.62 16.04
N ARG A 97 7.84 -2.65 17.24
CA ARG A 97 8.06 -3.89 18.01
C ARG A 97 6.75 -4.58 18.36
N ARG A 98 5.72 -3.80 18.70
CA ARG A 98 4.38 -4.35 18.90
C ARG A 98 3.80 -4.88 17.60
N LEU A 99 3.95 -4.14 16.50
CA LEU A 99 3.47 -4.52 15.17
C LEU A 99 4.05 -5.87 14.72
N GLU A 100 5.34 -6.11 14.97
CA GLU A 100 6.06 -7.36 14.65
C GLU A 100 5.39 -8.61 15.25
N THR A 101 4.80 -8.49 16.44
CA THR A 101 4.16 -9.62 17.15
C THR A 101 2.63 -9.57 17.09
N MET A 102 2.07 -8.57 16.41
CA MET A 102 0.64 -8.31 16.40
C MET A 102 -0.10 -9.25 15.46
N ALA A 103 -1.18 -9.86 15.95
CA ALA A 103 -2.12 -10.56 15.11
C ALA A 103 -2.75 -9.60 14.11
N ARG A 104 -2.99 -10.09 12.90
CA ARG A 104 -3.69 -9.37 11.84
C ARG A 104 -5.08 -8.89 12.30
N PRO A 105 -5.51 -7.68 11.92
CA PRO A 105 -6.90 -7.24 12.13
C PRO A 105 -7.92 -8.13 11.42
N CYS A 106 -9.13 -8.22 11.96
CA CYS A 106 -10.21 -8.98 11.32
C CYS A 106 -10.53 -8.43 9.91
N GLY A 107 -10.72 -9.31 8.93
CA GLY A 107 -11.08 -8.94 7.55
C GLY A 107 -9.93 -8.45 6.67
N VAL A 108 -8.72 -8.30 7.19
CA VAL A 108 -7.52 -8.03 6.36
C VAL A 108 -6.99 -9.35 5.80
N ASP A 109 -6.45 -9.32 4.58
CA ASP A 109 -5.79 -10.49 3.98
C ASP A 109 -4.46 -10.83 4.70
N PRO A 110 -4.17 -12.10 5.03
CA PRO A 110 -2.94 -12.48 5.73
C PRO A 110 -1.65 -12.11 5.00
N ALA A 111 -1.58 -12.36 3.69
CA ALA A 111 -0.37 -12.10 2.92
C ALA A 111 -0.12 -10.59 2.82
N ALA A 112 -1.18 -9.83 2.54
CA ALA A 112 -1.12 -8.37 2.54
C ALA A 112 -0.68 -7.81 3.89
N TRP A 113 -1.19 -8.32 5.01
CA TRP A 113 -0.78 -7.87 6.34
C TRP A 113 0.71 -8.15 6.60
N ALA A 114 1.19 -9.35 6.26
CA ALA A 114 2.60 -9.69 6.43
C ALA A 114 3.52 -8.76 5.64
N GLU A 115 3.16 -8.42 4.40
CA GLU A 115 3.90 -7.45 3.58
C GLU A 115 3.94 -6.06 4.23
N VAL A 116 2.80 -5.57 4.74
CA VAL A 116 2.74 -4.26 5.41
C VAL A 116 3.64 -4.22 6.64
N VAL A 117 3.67 -5.29 7.44
CA VAL A 117 4.55 -5.39 8.60
C VAL A 117 6.02 -5.39 8.15
N VAL A 118 6.37 -6.16 7.12
CA VAL A 118 7.73 -6.19 6.55
C VAL A 118 8.15 -4.83 6.03
N ASP A 119 7.29 -4.13 5.29
CA ASP A 119 7.57 -2.80 4.76
C ASP A 119 7.77 -1.77 5.89
N ALA A 120 6.90 -1.80 6.92
CA ALA A 120 7.03 -0.91 8.07
C ALA A 120 8.36 -1.11 8.82
N LEU A 121 8.76 -2.37 9.03
CA LEU A 121 10.04 -2.71 9.66
C LEU A 121 11.23 -2.36 8.77
N ARG A 122 11.15 -2.61 7.46
CA ARG A 122 12.21 -2.24 6.50
C ARG A 122 12.43 -0.74 6.47
N MET A 123 11.37 0.06 6.46
CA MET A 123 11.46 1.53 6.50
C MET A 123 12.18 2.03 7.77
N ALA A 124 12.04 1.32 8.89
CA ALA A 124 12.78 1.64 10.10
C ALA A 124 14.25 1.20 10.03
N ASP A 125 14.51 0.03 9.46
CA ASP A 125 15.84 -0.55 9.33
C ASP A 125 16.75 0.20 8.35
N ASP A 126 16.22 0.60 7.19
CA ASP A 126 16.96 1.29 6.14
C ASP A 126 17.04 2.82 6.32
N GLY A 127 16.47 3.36 7.41
CA GLY A 127 16.42 4.78 7.71
C GLY A 127 15.43 5.60 6.88
N THR A 128 14.63 4.98 6.00
CA THR A 128 13.60 5.66 5.21
C THR A 128 12.61 6.42 6.10
N ALA A 129 12.16 5.80 7.19
CA ALA A 129 11.23 6.42 8.12
C ALA A 129 11.84 7.65 8.80
N ALA A 130 13.09 7.55 9.27
CA ALA A 130 13.79 8.68 9.89
C ALA A 130 13.98 9.84 8.90
N ASN A 131 14.40 9.54 7.67
CA ASN A 131 14.54 10.52 6.60
C ASN A 131 13.19 11.18 6.24
N ALA A 132 12.10 10.42 6.17
CA ALA A 132 10.77 10.96 5.95
C ALA A 132 10.35 11.92 7.06
N MET A 133 10.59 11.56 8.31
CA MET A 133 10.28 12.42 9.46
C MET A 133 11.11 13.71 9.45
N ALA A 134 12.38 13.64 9.07
CA ALA A 134 13.23 14.82 8.88
C ALA A 134 12.70 15.75 7.75
N LEU A 135 12.02 15.20 6.75
CA LEU A 135 11.30 15.92 5.69
C LEU A 135 9.89 16.40 6.12
N GLY A 136 9.53 16.22 7.39
CA GLY A 136 8.27 16.66 7.98
C GLY A 136 7.10 15.69 7.83
N TRP A 137 7.35 14.43 7.42
CA TRP A 137 6.30 13.41 7.42
C TRP A 137 5.91 13.05 8.85
N THR A 138 4.62 12.84 9.08
CA THR A 138 4.12 12.43 10.39
C THR A 138 4.14 10.91 10.52
N MET A 139 4.09 10.40 11.75
CA MET A 139 3.90 8.95 12.00
C MET A 139 2.62 8.42 11.33
N ALA A 140 1.57 9.25 11.23
CA ALA A 140 0.34 8.90 10.55
C ALA A 140 0.52 8.73 9.04
N ASP A 141 1.39 9.53 8.41
CA ASP A 141 1.69 9.39 6.98
C ASP A 141 2.45 8.08 6.71
N LEU A 142 3.33 7.68 7.62
CA LEU A 142 4.21 6.52 7.46
C LEU A 142 3.55 5.20 7.87
N PHE A 143 2.84 5.21 9.00
CA PHE A 143 2.33 4.01 9.69
C PHE A 143 0.87 4.16 10.14
N GLY A 144 0.13 5.15 9.62
CA GLY A 144 -1.29 5.32 9.91
C GLY A 144 -2.21 4.49 9.02
N ALA A 145 -3.46 4.38 9.44
CA ALA A 145 -4.57 3.91 8.63
C ALA A 145 -5.75 4.86 8.87
N VAL A 146 -6.29 5.40 7.77
CA VAL A 146 -7.47 6.28 7.75
C VAL A 146 -8.49 5.65 6.80
N PRO A 147 -9.81 5.74 7.04
CA PRO A 147 -10.84 5.07 6.23
C PRO A 147 -10.73 5.28 4.71
N ASP A 148 -10.15 6.41 4.29
CA ASP A 148 -10.01 6.76 2.87
C ASP A 148 -8.54 6.92 2.43
N ARG A 149 -7.59 6.52 3.27
CA ARG A 149 -6.17 6.72 2.98
C ARG A 149 -5.27 5.67 3.60
N GLU A 150 -4.44 5.10 2.76
CA GLU A 150 -3.33 4.22 3.13
C GLU A 150 -2.13 5.04 3.60
N SER A 151 -1.41 4.56 4.61
CA SER A 151 -0.06 5.07 4.90
C SER A 151 0.95 4.59 3.86
N LEU A 152 2.12 5.21 3.88
CA LEU A 152 3.24 4.80 3.04
C LEU A 152 3.53 3.29 3.20
N ALA A 153 3.64 2.78 4.43
CA ALA A 153 3.90 1.36 4.66
C ALA A 153 2.85 0.42 4.02
N VAL A 154 1.57 0.82 4.00
CA VAL A 154 0.50 0.04 3.36
C VAL A 154 0.58 0.10 1.83
N TRP A 155 0.93 1.27 1.30
CA TRP A 155 1.00 1.52 -0.12
C TRP A 155 2.24 0.88 -0.79
N LEU A 156 3.35 0.70 -0.05
CA LEU A 156 4.59 0.15 -0.60
C LEU A 156 4.42 -1.27 -1.17
N ARG A 157 3.68 -2.17 -0.49
CA ARG A 157 3.38 -3.54 -0.98
C ARG A 157 4.64 -4.28 -1.45
N GLY A 158 5.67 -4.31 -0.60
CA GLY A 158 6.97 -4.92 -0.86
C GLY A 158 7.97 -4.04 -1.64
N ARG A 159 7.53 -2.91 -2.21
CA ARG A 159 8.38 -2.02 -3.03
C ARG A 159 9.16 -1.04 -2.16
N GLY A 160 10.41 -0.75 -2.51
CA GLY A 160 11.21 0.29 -1.86
C GLY A 160 11.04 1.67 -2.53
N PRO A 161 10.93 2.77 -1.78
CA PRO A 161 10.92 4.11 -2.36
C PRO A 161 12.28 4.43 -2.99
N VAL A 162 12.26 4.92 -4.23
CA VAL A 162 13.45 5.38 -4.97
C VAL A 162 13.67 6.87 -4.81
N PHE A 163 12.62 7.60 -4.44
CA PHE A 163 12.67 9.03 -4.16
C PHE A 163 11.69 9.37 -3.06
N LEU A 164 12.08 10.29 -2.19
CA LEU A 164 11.28 10.79 -1.09
C LEU A 164 11.57 12.28 -0.92
N CYS A 165 10.53 13.11 -0.88
CA CYS A 165 10.62 14.52 -0.53
C CYS A 165 9.53 14.89 0.48
N GLY A 166 9.41 16.17 0.84
CA GLY A 166 8.42 16.63 1.81
C GLY A 166 6.97 16.26 1.45
N ASP A 167 6.62 16.15 0.17
CA ASP A 167 5.22 16.02 -0.24
C ASP A 167 4.88 14.71 -0.94
N LEU A 168 5.87 13.93 -1.37
CA LEU A 168 5.60 12.67 -2.07
C LEU A 168 6.73 11.64 -1.91
N ALA A 169 6.37 10.38 -2.14
CA ALA A 169 7.29 9.28 -2.34
C ALA A 169 7.08 8.67 -3.73
N ILE A 170 8.14 8.18 -4.36
CA ILE A 170 8.08 7.49 -5.64
C ILE A 170 8.67 6.09 -5.47
N VAL A 171 7.99 5.09 -6.02
CA VAL A 171 8.51 3.72 -6.16
C VAL A 171 8.60 3.34 -7.63
N ASP A 172 9.56 2.51 -7.98
CA ASP A 172 9.55 1.80 -9.26
C ASP A 172 8.55 0.63 -9.17
N VAL A 173 7.64 0.53 -10.13
CA VAL A 173 6.69 -0.59 -10.27
C VAL A 173 7.31 -1.67 -11.17
N ASP A 174 8.00 -1.23 -12.21
CA ASP A 174 8.83 -2.04 -13.10
C ASP A 174 9.87 -1.13 -13.78
N ALA A 175 10.62 -1.67 -14.75
CA ALA A 175 11.67 -0.94 -15.46
C ALA A 175 11.18 0.33 -16.20
N THR A 176 9.88 0.47 -16.43
CA THR A 176 9.29 1.55 -17.24
C THR A 176 8.24 2.37 -16.49
N ARG A 177 7.67 1.84 -15.41
CA ARG A 177 6.58 2.46 -14.67
C ARG A 177 6.99 2.85 -13.26
N ARG A 178 6.57 4.04 -12.87
CA ARG A 178 6.70 4.59 -11.51
C ARG A 178 5.33 4.86 -10.94
N SER A 179 5.21 4.71 -9.63
CA SER A 179 4.02 5.10 -8.88
C SER A 179 4.40 6.15 -7.87
N CYS A 180 3.52 7.13 -7.68
CA CYS A 180 3.72 8.23 -6.73
C CYS A 180 2.70 8.12 -5.60
N PHE A 181 3.18 8.23 -4.37
CA PHE A 181 2.37 8.40 -3.19
C PHE A 181 2.44 9.86 -2.76
N ASN A 182 1.30 10.56 -2.77
CA ASN A 182 1.24 11.92 -2.29
C ASN A 182 0.97 11.93 -0.79
N ARG A 183 1.81 12.64 -0.03
CA ARG A 183 1.54 12.94 1.38
C ARG A 183 0.32 13.86 1.43
N ALA A 184 -0.81 13.36 1.89
CA ALA A 184 -1.94 14.21 2.19
C ALA A 184 -1.72 14.90 3.54
N ILE A 185 -1.98 16.20 3.58
CA ILE A 185 -2.04 16.94 4.83
C ILE A 185 -3.35 16.52 5.49
N THR A 186 -3.29 15.72 6.56
CA THR A 186 -4.47 15.17 7.23
C THR A 186 -5.29 16.32 7.81
N GLY A 187 -6.39 16.67 7.15
CA GLY A 187 -7.35 17.70 7.55
C GLY A 187 -8.22 17.30 8.75
N GLY A 188 -7.62 16.93 9.88
CA GLY A 188 -8.30 16.73 11.15
C GLY A 188 -8.91 15.35 11.42
N VAL A 189 -8.85 14.40 10.48
CA VAL A 189 -9.26 13.00 10.76
C VAL A 189 -8.14 12.31 11.54
N PRO A 190 -8.41 11.75 12.75
CA PRO A 190 -7.40 11.06 13.51
C PRO A 190 -7.01 9.74 12.80
N ALA A 191 -5.75 9.61 12.41
CA ALA A 191 -5.22 8.36 11.91
C ALA A 191 -5.03 7.37 13.07
N ARG A 192 -5.43 6.12 12.86
CA ARG A 192 -5.07 5.02 13.77
C ARG A 192 -3.74 4.46 13.34
N MET A 193 -2.81 4.22 14.27
CA MET A 193 -1.54 3.61 13.89
C MET A 193 -1.73 2.13 13.58
N LEU A 194 -0.89 1.56 12.71
CA LEU A 194 -0.97 0.15 12.34
C LEU A 194 -0.98 -0.78 13.57
N TRP A 195 -0.16 -0.47 14.59
CA TRP A 195 -0.07 -1.20 15.86
C TRP A 195 -1.26 -0.98 16.83
N GLU A 196 -2.24 -0.16 16.44
CA GLU A 196 -3.48 0.10 17.19
C GLU A 196 -4.71 -0.57 16.56
N MET A 197 -4.55 -1.20 15.38
CA MET A 197 -5.64 -1.88 14.67
C MET A 197 -5.84 -3.29 15.21
N ARG A 198 -6.71 -3.47 16.21
CA ARG A 198 -7.16 -4.79 16.68
C ARG A 198 -8.38 -5.27 15.90
#